data_AF-A0A5J5J1R6-F1
#
_entry.id   AF-A0A5J5J1R6-F1
#
_cell.length_a   1.000
_cell.length_b   1.000
_cell.length_c   1.000
_cell.angle_alpha   90.00
_cell.angle_beta   90.00
_cell.angle_gamma   90.00
#
_symmetry.space_group_name_H-M   'P 1'
#
loop_
_entity.id
_entity.type
_entity.pdbx_description
1 polymer ?
#
loop_
_entity_poly.entity_id
_entity_poly.type
_entity_poly.pdbx_seq_one_letter_code
_entity_poly.pdbx_strand_id
1 'polypeptide(L)' 'MSVTNPRDEAEALYFVVDRLSRRFDSVDESVVRELVVDAFVDFDDVPIRSYVTLLVEGEVRRRLRERTNQERPVGHHKAA' A
#
# COMPACT_ATOMS: atom_id res chain seq x y z
N MET A 1 -16.45 -5.11 -12.07
CA MET A 1 -16.10 -4.05 -11.11
C MET A 1 -14.59 -4.15 -10.85
N SER A 2 -13.88 -3.02 -10.68
CA SER A 2 -12.41 -3.04 -10.60
C SER A 2 -11.93 -2.86 -9.16
N VAL A 3 -11.09 -3.79 -8.71
CA VAL A 3 -10.41 -3.75 -7.39
C VAL A 3 -9.56 -2.48 -7.23
N THR A 4 -9.13 -1.89 -8.34
CA THR A 4 -8.30 -0.68 -8.37
C THR A 4 -9.11 0.63 -8.39
N ASN A 5 -10.44 0.56 -8.50
CA ASN A 5 -11.31 1.73 -8.50
C ASN A 5 -12.67 1.40 -7.86
N PRO A 6 -12.72 1.21 -6.53
CA PRO A 6 -13.97 1.03 -5.81
C PRO A 6 -14.87 2.27 -5.97
N ARG A 7 -16.19 2.08 -5.92
CA ARG A 7 -17.21 3.13 -6.07
C ARG A 7 -17.38 3.93 -4.78
N ASP A 8 -17.34 3.26 -3.64
CA ASP A 8 -17.37 3.86 -2.30
C ASP A 8 -16.35 3.21 -1.35
N GLU A 9 -16.39 3.62 -0.08
CA GLU A 9 -15.48 3.18 0.97
C GLU A 9 -15.79 1.75 1.43
N ALA A 10 -17.07 1.38 1.48
CA ALA A 10 -17.50 0.05 1.85
C ALA A 10 -17.00 -0.98 0.82
N GLU A 11 -17.11 -0.68 -0.48
CA GLU A 11 -16.55 -1.51 -1.55
C GLU A 11 -15.03 -1.66 -1.43
N ALA A 12 -14.32 -0.60 -1.02
CA ALA A 12 -12.88 -0.67 -0.78
C ALA A 12 -12.54 -1.63 0.38
N LEU A 13 -13.27 -1.56 1.50
CA LEU A 13 -13.12 -2.49 2.62
C LEU A 13 -13.40 -3.94 2.22
N TYR A 14 -14.43 -4.19 1.42
CA TYR A 14 -14.72 -5.54 0.90
C TYR A 14 -13.55 -6.12 0.10
N PHE A 15 -12.91 -5.33 -0.76
CA PHE A 15 -11.74 -5.79 -1.50
C PHE A 15 -10.53 -6.07 -0.60
N VAL A 16 -10.38 -5.31 0.49
CA VAL A 16 -9.34 -5.58 1.50
C VAL A 16 -9.60 -6.93 2.18
N VAL A 17 -10.83 -7.18 2.63
CA VAL A 17 -11.24 -8.45 3.25
C VAL A 17 -11.02 -9.62 2.29
N ASP A 18 -11.56 -9.57 1.07
CA ASP A 18 -11.41 -10.65 0.07
C ASP A 18 -9.92 -10.98 -0.19
N ARG A 19 -9.07 -9.96 -0.32
CA ARG A 19 -7.64 -10.16 -0.54
C ARG A 19 -6.94 -10.79 0.67
N LEU A 20 -7.31 -10.37 1.88
CA LEU A 20 -6.71 -10.90 3.11
C LEU A 20 -7.17 -12.33 3.37
N SER A 21 -8.46 -12.64 3.20
CA SER A 21 -8.98 -13.99 3.35
C SER A 21 -8.33 -14.98 2.38
N ARG A 22 -8.11 -14.58 1.11
CA ARG A 22 -7.36 -15.41 0.15
C ARG A 22 -5.89 -15.60 0.51
N ARG A 23 -5.28 -14.62 1.18
CA ARG A 23 -3.88 -14.67 1.58
C ARG A 23 -3.67 -15.48 2.86
N PHE A 24 -4.67 -15.47 3.74
CA PHE A 24 -4.66 -16.09 5.05
C PHE A 24 -5.81 -17.12 5.15
N ASP A 25 -5.77 -18.13 4.28
CA ASP A 25 -6.84 -19.15 4.15
C ASP A 25 -7.06 -20.00 5.42
N SER A 26 -6.12 -19.97 6.37
CA SER A 26 -6.26 -20.61 7.68
C SER A 26 -7.01 -19.76 8.71
N VAL A 27 -7.39 -18.53 8.37
CA VAL A 27 -8.11 -17.60 9.25
C VAL A 27 -9.52 -17.42 8.70
N ASP A 28 -10.52 -17.49 9.58
CA ASP A 28 -11.91 -17.32 9.18
C ASP A 28 -12.18 -15.90 8.64
N GLU A 29 -12.97 -15.79 7.57
CA GLU A 29 -13.29 -14.50 6.95
C GLU A 29 -13.93 -13.53 7.94
N SER A 30 -14.74 -14.02 8.89
CA SER A 30 -15.36 -13.16 9.90
C SER A 30 -14.33 -12.46 10.79
N VAL A 31 -13.26 -13.18 11.16
CA VAL A 31 -12.13 -12.63 11.94
C VAL A 31 -11.36 -11.62 11.11
N VAL A 32 -11.08 -11.92 9.83
CA VAL A 32 -10.42 -10.98 8.91
C VAL A 32 -11.23 -9.69 8.77
N ARG A 33 -12.56 -9.82 8.64
CA ARG A 33 -13.48 -8.69 8.52
C ARG A 33 -13.47 -7.82 9.78
N GLU A 34 -13.55 -8.43 10.96
CA GLU A 34 -13.50 -7.72 12.25
C GLU A 34 -12.21 -6.90 12.36
N LEU A 35 -11.05 -7.52 12.14
CA LEU A 35 -9.75 -6.83 12.19
C LEU A 35 -9.63 -5.68 11.18
N VAL A 36 -10.23 -5.82 9.99
CA VAL A 36 -10.22 -4.75 8.98
C VAL A 36 -11.10 -3.57 9.41
N VAL A 37 -12.25 -3.83 10.03
CA VAL A 37 -13.12 -2.77 10.55
C VAL A 37 -12.46 -2.07 11.72
N ASP A 38 -11.89 -2.80 12.67
CA ASP A 38 -11.18 -2.23 13.82
C ASP A 38 -10.03 -1.33 13.37
N ALA A 39 -9.21 -1.82 12.44
CA ALA A 39 -8.12 -1.03 11.88
C ALA A 39 -8.62 0.23 11.16
N PHE A 40 -9.76 0.18 10.47
CA PHE A 40 -10.34 1.34 9.80
C PHE A 40 -10.80 2.41 10.80
N VAL A 41 -11.42 2.00 11.90
CA VAL A 41 -11.82 2.89 13.00
C VAL A 41 -10.61 3.56 13.65
N ASP A 42 -9.52 2.80 13.89
CA ASP A 42 -8.28 3.34 14.45
C ASP A 42 -7.63 4.43 13.58
N PHE A 43 -7.97 4.48 12.29
CA PHE A 43 -7.52 5.51 11.36
C PHE A 43 -8.44 6.75 11.31
N ASP A 44 -9.26 6.98 12.34
CA ASP A 44 -10.18 8.12 12.49
C ASP A 44 -11.17 8.28 11.31
N ASP A 45 -11.62 7.17 10.71
CA ASP A 45 -12.50 7.17 9.53
C ASP A 45 -11.93 7.96 8.32
N VAL A 46 -10.61 8.14 8.26
CA VAL A 46 -9.97 8.76 7.10
C VAL A 46 -10.22 7.87 5.87
N PRO A 47 -10.70 8.43 4.74
CA PRO A 47 -10.97 7.62 3.56
C PRO A 47 -9.75 6.80 3.15
N ILE A 48 -9.90 5.48 2.94
CA ILE A 48 -8.87 4.54 2.44
C ILE A 48 -8.20 5.12 1.20
N ARG A 49 -8.97 5.83 0.36
CA ARG A 49 -8.45 6.48 -0.85
C ARG A 49 -7.42 7.57 -0.58
N SER A 50 -7.49 8.23 0.58
CA SER A 50 -6.49 9.22 0.99
C SER A 50 -5.10 8.59 1.16
N TYR A 51 -5.03 7.30 1.53
CA TYR A 51 -3.77 6.56 1.65
C TYR A 51 -3.15 6.21 0.30
N VAL A 52 -3.92 6.17 -0.79
CA VAL A 52 -3.40 5.89 -2.14
C VAL A 52 -2.37 6.95 -2.54
N THR A 53 -2.66 8.23 -2.29
CA THR A 53 -1.72 9.33 -2.59
C THR A 53 -0.41 9.17 -1.81
N LEU A 54 -0.48 8.78 -0.53
CA LEU A 54 0.69 8.57 0.31
C LEU A 54 1.55 7.38 -0.19
N LEU A 55 0.91 6.28 -0.58
CA LEU A 55 1.60 5.11 -1.13
C LEU A 55 2.26 5.43 -2.48
N VAL A 56 1.56 6.15 -3.36
CA VAL A 56 2.10 6.60 -4.65
C VAL A 56 3.29 7.52 -4.44
N GLU A 57 3.20 8.50 -3.54
CA GLU A 57 4.31 9.38 -3.21
C GLU A 57 5.52 8.61 -2.69
N GLY A 58 5.31 7.68 -1.74
CA GLY A 58 6.37 6.84 -1.19
C GLY A 58 7.08 6.01 -2.27
N GLU A 59 6.33 5.37 -3.15
CA GLU A 59 6.86 4.56 -4.25
C GLU A 59 7.61 5.42 -5.28
N VAL A 60 7.09 6.60 -5.63
CA VAL A 60 7.77 7.54 -6.54
C VAL A 60 9.09 8.02 -5.92
N ARG A 61 9.09 8.41 -4.64
CA ARG A 61 10.31 8.80 -3.92
C ARG A 61 11.34 7.67 -3.89
N ARG A 62 10.92 6.42 -3.68
CA ARG A 62 11.79 5.24 -3.73
C ARG A 62 12.47 5.10 -5.10
N ARG A 63 11.68 5.13 -6.18
CA ARG A 63 12.21 5.01 -7.56
C ARG A 63 13.14 6.16 -7.94
N LEU A 64 12.84 7.39 -7.53
CA LEU A 64 13.72 8.54 -7.77
C LEU A 64 15.06 8.38 -7.08
N ARG A 65 15.08 7.87 -5.84
CA ARG A 65 16.33 7.54 -5.13
C ARG A 65 17.13 6.45 -5.84
N GLU A 66 16.47 5.41 -6.35
CA GLU A 66 17.14 4.35 -7.09
C GLU A 66 17.78 4.87 -8.39
N ARG A 67 17.09 5.73 -9.13
CA ARG A 67 17.63 6.35 -10.35
C ARG A 67 18.77 7.32 -10.06
N THR A 68 18.63 8.18 -9.06
CA THR A 68 19.68 9.13 -8.68
C THR A 68 20.92 8.45 -8.10
N ASN A 69 20.78 7.29 -7.44
CA ASN A 69 21.92 6.46 -7.03
C ASN A 69 22.59 5.75 -8.22
N GLN A 70 21.88 5.48 -9.31
CA GLN A 70 22.44 4.92 -10.54
C GLN A 70 23.20 5.95 -11.38
N GLU A 71 22.95 7.24 -11.19
CA GLU A 71 23.57 8.35 -11.93
C GLU A 71 24.84 8.92 -11.29
N ARG A 72 25.30 8.39 -10.14
CA ARG A 72 26.61 8.74 -9.56
C ARG A 72 27.72 7.89 -10.22
N PRO A 73 28.51 8.40 -11.18
CA PRO A 73 29.71 7.71 -11.61
C PRO A 73 30.67 7.61 -10.42
N VAL A 74 31.08 6.39 -10.08
CA VAL A 74 32.14 6.11 -9.13
C VAL A 74 33.40 6.83 -9.62
N GLY A 75 33.76 7.92 -8.92
CA GLY A 75 34.99 8.65 -9.17
C GLY A 75 36.16 7.67 -9.14
N HIS A 76 36.83 7.50 -10.27
CA HIS A 76 38.10 6.80 -10.34
C HIS A 76 39.13 7.64 -9.57
N HIS A 77 39.37 7.28 -8.30
CA HIS A 77 40.61 7.63 -7.64
C HIS A 77 41.75 6.92 -8.37
N LYS A 78 42.41 7.63 -9.28
CA LYS A 78 43.77 7.27 -9.69
C LYS A 78 44.71 8.01 -8.73
N ALA A 79 45.32 7.24 -7.84
CA ALA A 79 46.48 7.65 -7.06
C ALA A 79 47.58 8.14 -8.01
N ALA A 80 48.17 9.28 -7.68
CA ALA A 80 49.44 9.78 -8.20
C ALA A 80 50.37 9.96 -7.01
#